data_AF-A0AAV1B2H0-F1
#
_entry.id   AF-A0AAV1B2H0-F1
#
_cell.length_a   1.000
_cell.length_b   1.000
_cell.length_c   1.000
_cell.angle_alpha   90.00
_cell.angle_beta   90.00
_cell.angle_gamma   90.00
#
_symmetry.space_group_name_H-M   'P 1'
#
loop_
_entity.id
_entity.type
_entity.pdbx_description
1 polymer ?
#
loop_
_entity_poly.entity_id
_entity_poly.type
_entity_poly.pdbx_seq_one_letter_code
_entity_poly.pdbx_strand_id
1 'polypeptide(L)'
;MVIGDFNNVLDRAGGNQVQESEYQDMEKMMGDFGLYAHDTIGIHFTWSNGIIHSRIDYALCNRNWFLQFPSCTIEILNAHIYDHKPLKVHPRGHSVKNFQAHFKFQNHLTDNPSSYLVWRAIGKLRMLVFPCIGYRNL
;
A
#
# COMPACT_ATOMS: atom_id res chain seq x y z
N MET A 1 -9.13 -0.48 0.58
CA MET A 1 -7.70 -0.27 0.90
C MET A 1 -6.86 -1.01 -0.13
N VAL A 2 -5.72 -0.43 -0.53
CA VAL A 2 -4.73 -1.04 -1.41
C VAL A 2 -3.43 -1.14 -0.64
N ILE A 3 -2.81 -2.32 -0.57
CA ILE A 3 -1.50 -2.50 0.08
C ILE A 3 -0.55 -3.14 -0.92
N GLY A 4 0.70 -2.71 -0.97
CA GLY A 4 1.70 -3.39 -1.79
C GLY A 4 3.01 -2.63 -1.93
N ASP A 5 3.87 -3.18 -2.78
CA ASP A 5 5.10 -2.56 -3.23
C ASP A 5 4.79 -1.61 -4.41
N PHE A 6 5.01 -0.31 -4.20
CA PHE A 6 4.81 0.71 -5.21
C PHE A 6 6.10 1.05 -5.97
N ASN A 7 7.27 0.66 -5.45
CA ASN A 7 8.58 1.10 -5.93
C ASN A 7 8.78 2.63 -6.00
N ASN A 8 7.87 3.42 -5.41
CA ASN A 8 8.02 4.87 -5.26
C ASN A 8 8.66 5.17 -3.91
N VAL A 9 9.74 5.95 -3.91
CA VAL A 9 10.54 6.20 -2.72
C VAL A 9 10.13 7.54 -2.12
N LEU A 10 9.41 7.52 -0.99
CA LEU A 10 9.15 8.76 -0.22
C LEU A 10 10.27 9.07 0.77
N ASP A 11 10.95 8.04 1.25
CA ASP A 11 12.01 8.20 2.24
C ASP A 11 13.10 7.15 2.02
N ARG A 12 14.34 7.58 2.24
CA ARG A 12 15.54 6.78 2.07
C ARG A 12 16.59 7.17 3.11
N ALA A 13 17.21 6.15 3.71
CA ALA A 13 18.45 6.30 4.45
C ALA A 13 19.62 5.64 3.69
N GLY A 14 20.73 6.37 3.57
CA GLY A 14 21.87 5.97 2.75
C GLY A 14 21.67 6.27 1.26
N GLY A 15 22.76 6.36 0.51
CA GLY A 15 22.73 6.74 -0.91
C GLY A 15 22.37 8.22 -1.14
N ASN A 16 21.82 8.52 -2.31
CA ASN A 16 21.45 9.88 -2.71
C ASN A 16 20.12 10.32 -2.08
N GLN A 17 20.00 11.63 -1.86
CA GLN A 17 18.74 12.26 -1.44
C GLN A 17 17.61 11.92 -2.42
N VAL A 18 16.45 11.58 -1.87
CA VAL A 18 15.23 11.29 -2.62
C VAL A 18 14.87 12.48 -3.52
N GLN A 19 14.64 12.21 -4.79
CA GLN A 19 14.23 13.20 -5.79
C GLN A 19 12.72 13.13 -6.03
N GLU A 20 12.13 14.27 -6.42
CA GLU A 20 10.69 14.38 -6.73
C GLU A 20 10.23 13.36 -7.78
N SER A 21 11.06 13.11 -8.79
CA SER A 21 10.79 12.11 -9.83
C SER A 21 10.59 10.69 -9.29
N GLU A 22 11.06 10.38 -8.08
CA GLU A 22 10.93 9.05 -7.46
C GLU A 22 9.55 8.83 -6.79
N TYR A 23 8.78 9.90 -6.52
CA TYR A 23 7.48 9.79 -5.84
C TYR A 23 6.31 10.55 -6.48
N GLN A 24 6.57 11.51 -7.38
CA GLN A 24 5.53 12.36 -7.99
C GLN A 24 4.38 11.57 -8.63
N ASP A 25 4.68 10.43 -9.26
CA ASP A 25 3.66 9.60 -9.91
C ASP A 25 2.70 8.98 -8.90
N MET A 26 3.23 8.55 -7.74
CA MET A 26 2.42 8.04 -6.64
C MET A 26 1.59 9.15 -6.00
N GLU A 27 2.18 10.32 -5.79
CA GLU A 27 1.46 11.49 -5.24
C GLU A 27 0.29 11.90 -6.15
N LYS A 28 0.54 11.97 -7.46
CA LYS A 28 -0.51 12.26 -8.44
C LYS A 28 -1.61 11.20 -8.41
N MET A 29 -1.26 9.92 -8.41
CA MET A 29 -2.23 8.83 -8.33
C MET A 29 -3.06 8.92 -7.04
N MET A 30 -2.42 9.19 -5.91
CA MET A 30 -3.10 9.38 -4.63
C MET A 30 -4.09 10.54 -4.68
N GLY A 31 -3.70 11.67 -5.29
CA GLY A 31 -4.57 12.82 -5.53
C GLY A 31 -5.78 12.49 -6.41
N ASP A 32 -5.54 11.85 -7.56
CA ASP A 32 -6.58 11.53 -8.56
C ASP A 32 -7.65 10.58 -7.99
N PHE A 33 -7.27 9.63 -7.14
CA PHE A 33 -8.17 8.62 -6.56
C PHE A 33 -8.62 8.92 -5.12
N GLY A 34 -8.19 10.04 -4.53
CA GLY A 34 -8.49 10.38 -3.14
C GLY A 34 -7.98 9.35 -2.14
N LEU A 35 -6.76 8.86 -2.37
CA LEU A 35 -6.07 7.89 -1.52
C LEU A 35 -5.03 8.58 -0.65
N TYR A 36 -4.84 8.06 0.54
CA TYR A 36 -3.87 8.56 1.52
C TYR A 36 -3.09 7.38 2.09
N ALA A 37 -1.80 7.58 2.32
CA ALA A 37 -1.00 6.58 3.03
C ALA A 37 -1.53 6.44 4.46
N HIS A 38 -1.77 5.20 4.88
CA HIS A 38 -2.16 4.89 6.24
C HIS A 38 -0.94 4.92 7.14
N ASP A 39 -1.07 5.52 8.32
CA ASP A 39 -0.02 5.54 9.33
C ASP A 39 0.43 4.13 9.70
N THR A 40 1.73 3.98 9.89
CA THR A 40 2.38 2.72 10.25
C THR A 40 3.04 2.79 11.62
N ILE A 41 3.01 1.70 12.36
CA ILE A 41 3.78 1.50 13.59
C ILE A 41 4.92 0.49 13.37
N GLY A 42 5.89 0.47 14.28
CA GLY A 42 7.04 -0.43 14.24
C GLY A 42 8.25 0.19 13.52
N ILE A 43 8.94 -0.61 12.72
CA ILE A 43 10.10 -0.15 11.95
C ILE A 43 9.67 0.75 10.79
N HIS A 44 10.53 1.70 10.40
CA HIS A 44 10.13 2.72 9.42
C HIS A 44 10.30 2.31 7.95
N PHE A 45 11.45 1.75 7.60
CA PHE A 45 11.77 1.34 6.22
C PHE A 45 11.27 -0.06 5.93
N THR A 46 10.71 -0.24 4.74
CA THR A 46 10.09 -1.50 4.28
C THR A 46 10.99 -2.30 3.35
N TRP A 47 12.04 -1.70 2.79
CA TRP A 47 13.01 -2.38 1.94
C TRP A 47 14.46 -2.03 2.31
N SER A 48 15.38 -2.96 2.08
CA SER A 48 16.83 -2.70 2.13
C SER A 48 17.66 -3.69 1.32
N ASN A 49 18.75 -3.19 0.72
CA ASN A 49 19.83 -4.03 0.17
C ASN A 49 21.03 -4.18 1.11
N GLY A 50 20.88 -3.83 2.40
CA GLY A 50 21.93 -3.87 3.41
C GLY A 50 22.77 -2.59 3.52
N ILE A 51 22.72 -1.69 2.52
CA ILE A 51 23.41 -0.39 2.54
C ILE A 51 22.39 0.76 2.52
N ILE A 52 21.41 0.65 1.63
CA ILE A 52 20.34 1.61 1.47
C ILE A 52 19.07 1.02 2.10
N HIS A 53 18.34 1.86 2.82
CA HIS A 53 17.02 1.53 3.33
C HIS A 53 16.02 2.47 2.66
N SER A 54 14.89 1.94 2.20
CA SER A 54 13.86 2.74 1.54
C SER A 54 12.47 2.34 2.00
N ARG A 55 11.56 3.30 1.98
CA ARG A 55 10.14 3.07 2.19
C ARG A 55 9.49 3.03 0.81
N ILE A 56 9.03 1.84 0.41
CA ILE A 56 8.43 1.59 -0.92
C ILE A 56 7.17 0.71 -0.86
N ASP A 57 7.00 -0.06 0.20
CA ASP A 57 5.74 -0.73 0.52
C ASP A 57 4.79 0.19 1.32
N TYR A 58 3.55 0.34 0.85
CA TYR A 58 2.54 1.22 1.47
C TYR A 58 1.18 0.54 1.62
N ALA A 59 0.41 1.01 2.60
CA ALA A 59 -1.02 0.79 2.68
C ALA A 59 -1.75 2.10 2.37
N LEU A 60 -2.49 2.15 1.27
CA LEU A 60 -3.25 3.30 0.79
C LEU A 60 -4.75 3.12 1.02
N CYS A 61 -5.38 4.15 1.57
CA CYS A 61 -6.76 4.14 2.02
C CYS A 61 -7.49 5.41 1.57
N ASN A 62 -8.75 5.29 1.20
CA ASN A 62 -9.59 6.46 0.97
C ASN A 62 -10.24 6.92 2.27
N ARG A 63 -10.86 8.11 2.25
CA ARG A 63 -11.56 8.68 3.41
C ARG A 63 -12.59 7.73 4.04
N ASN A 64 -13.37 7.02 3.22
CA ASN A 64 -14.38 6.08 3.71
C ASN A 64 -13.77 4.94 4.53
N TRP A 65 -12.59 4.46 4.15
CA TRP A 65 -11.88 3.44 4.90
C TRP A 65 -11.53 3.89 6.32
N PHE A 66 -10.97 5.09 6.47
CA PHE A 66 -10.62 5.63 7.79
C PHE A 66 -11.84 5.83 8.68
N LEU A 67 -12.97 6.23 8.10
CA LEU A 67 -14.24 6.36 8.84
C LEU A 67 -14.81 5.01 9.29
N GLN A 68 -14.68 3.98 8.46
CA GLN A 68 -15.17 2.64 8.77
C GLN A 68 -14.28 1.88 9.76
N PHE A 69 -12.97 2.10 9.71
CA PHE A 69 -11.98 1.38 10.52
C PHE A 69 -11.05 2.34 11.28
N PRO A 70 -11.58 3.21 12.14
CA PRO A 70 -10.80 4.26 12.82
C PRO A 70 -9.73 3.73 13.78
N SER A 71 -9.85 2.47 14.21
CA SER A 71 -8.86 1.82 15.08
C SER A 71 -7.96 0.81 14.34
N CYS A 72 -8.01 0.81 13.00
CA CYS A 72 -7.09 0.01 12.19
C CYS A 72 -5.67 0.57 12.33
N THR A 73 -4.69 -0.32 12.51
CA THR A 73 -3.27 0.04 12.52
C THR A 73 -2.51 -0.84 11.55
N ILE A 74 -1.52 -0.27 10.85
CA ILE A 74 -0.61 -1.01 9.98
C ILE A 74 0.72 -1.16 10.71
N GLU A 75 1.19 -2.38 10.93
CA GLU A 75 2.49 -2.66 11.55
C GLU A 75 3.47 -3.10 10.47
N ILE A 76 4.66 -2.49 10.44
CA ILE A 76 5.77 -2.96 9.62
C ILE A 76 6.54 -4.00 10.44
N LEU A 77 6.54 -5.25 9.96
CA LEU A 77 7.17 -6.36 10.66
C LEU A 77 8.67 -6.42 10.37
N ASN A 78 9.46 -6.71 11.40
CA ASN A 78 10.89 -6.93 11.22
C ASN A 78 11.14 -8.33 10.64
N ALA A 79 11.53 -8.39 9.38
CA ALA A 79 11.97 -9.61 8.72
C ALA A 79 13.49 -9.54 8.50
N HIS A 80 14.24 -10.36 9.25
CA HIS A 80 15.70 -10.32 9.23
C HIS A 80 16.34 -11.01 8.00
N ILE A 81 15.55 -11.78 7.25
CA ILE A 81 16.05 -12.68 6.19
C ILE A 81 15.72 -12.14 4.79
N TYR A 82 14.72 -11.26 4.68
CA TYR A 82 14.26 -10.71 3.41
C TYR A 82 14.64 -9.24 3.30
N ASP A 83 14.87 -8.80 2.07
CA ASP A 83 15.09 -7.39 1.73
C ASP A 83 13.82 -6.56 1.97
N HIS A 84 12.64 -7.14 1.72
CA HIS A 84 11.35 -6.56 2.09
C HIS A 84 10.89 -6.96 3.50
N LYS A 85 10.22 -6.02 4.15
CA LYS A 85 9.58 -6.14 5.46
C LYS A 85 8.06 -6.12 5.28
N PRO A 86 7.34 -7.19 5.68
CA PRO A 86 5.90 -7.29 5.47
C PRO A 86 5.10 -6.21 6.22
N LEU A 87 4.01 -5.76 5.60
CA LEU A 87 2.98 -4.94 6.23
C LEU A 87 1.87 -5.83 6.81
N LYS A 88 1.63 -5.72 8.13
CA LYS A 88 0.57 -6.44 8.83
C LYS A 88 -0.56 -5.48 9.19
N VAL A 89 -1.77 -5.81 8.74
CA VAL A 89 -2.98 -5.06 9.06
C VAL A 89 -3.55 -5.59 10.37
N HIS A 90 -3.80 -4.69 11.32
CA HIS A 90 -4.50 -4.99 12.56
C HIS A 90 -5.86 -4.27 12.56
N PRO A 91 -6.92 -4.89 12.04
CA PRO A 91 -8.25 -4.32 12.15
C PRO A 91 -8.71 -4.42 13.61
N ARG A 92 -8.96 -3.28 14.26
CA ARG A 92 -9.60 -3.24 15.60
C ARG A 92 -10.95 -2.53 15.51
N GLY A 93 -11.94 -3.00 16.28
CA GLY A 93 -13.28 -2.39 16.39
C GLY A 93 -14.45 -3.38 16.20
N HIS A 94 -15.68 -2.93 16.52
CA HIS A 94 -16.90 -3.75 16.46
C HIS A 94 -17.25 -4.26 15.03
N SER A 95 -16.67 -3.67 13.99
CA SER A 95 -16.91 -4.02 12.57
C SER A 95 -16.00 -5.12 12.02
N VAL A 96 -15.13 -5.76 12.83
CA VAL A 96 -14.24 -6.85 12.37
C VAL A 96 -15.02 -8.04 11.79
N LYS A 97 -16.28 -8.24 12.21
CA LYS A 97 -17.18 -9.25 11.61
C LYS A 97 -17.39 -9.09 10.09
N ASN A 98 -17.21 -7.87 9.57
CA ASN A 98 -17.31 -7.55 8.14
C ASN A 98 -15.96 -7.42 7.44
N PHE A 99 -14.84 -7.63 8.14
CA PHE A 99 -13.52 -7.68 7.51
C PHE A 99 -13.33 -9.04 6.84
N GLN A 100 -14.12 -9.32 5.80
CA GLN A 100 -13.78 -10.38 4.84
C GLN A 100 -12.65 -9.87 3.95
N ALA A 101 -11.43 -9.96 4.47
CA ALA A 101 -10.22 -9.86 3.69
C ALA A 101 -10.16 -11.04 2.72
N HIS A 102 -10.76 -10.86 1.54
CA HIS A 102 -10.45 -11.73 0.41
C HIS A 102 -9.05 -11.37 -0.05
N PHE A 103 -8.05 -12.16 0.39
CA PHE A 103 -6.72 -12.15 -0.21
C PHE A 103 -6.89 -12.43 -1.70
N LYS A 104 -6.73 -11.40 -2.53
CA LYS A 104 -6.69 -11.53 -3.98
C LYS A 104 -5.37 -10.98 -4.47
N PHE A 105 -4.42 -11.89 -4.68
CA PHE A 105 -3.26 -11.62 -5.50
C PHE A 105 -3.72 -11.61 -6.97
N GLN A 106 -3.89 -10.42 -7.53
CA GLN A 106 -4.40 -10.26 -8.90
C GLN A 106 -3.24 -10.13 -9.89
N ASN A 107 -2.66 -11.28 -10.29
CA ASN A 107 -1.68 -11.33 -11.37
C ASN A 107 -2.25 -10.83 -12.72
N HIS A 108 -3.53 -11.11 -13.01
CA HIS A 108 -4.16 -10.90 -14.33
C HIS A 108 -4.44 -9.43 -14.70
N LEU A 109 -4.19 -8.48 -13.80
CA LEU A 109 -4.28 -7.06 -14.17
C LEU A 109 -3.23 -6.67 -15.21
N THR A 110 -2.27 -7.57 -15.51
CA THR A 110 -1.23 -7.44 -16.54
C THR A 110 -1.74 -7.48 -17.99
N ASP A 111 -2.88 -8.13 -18.27
CA ASP A 111 -3.13 -8.68 -19.62
C ASP A 111 -4.39 -8.14 -20.34
N ASN A 112 -5.16 -7.22 -19.75
CA ASN A 112 -6.33 -6.64 -20.41
C ASN A 112 -6.07 -5.17 -20.79
N PRO A 113 -6.44 -4.73 -22.01
CA PRO A 113 -6.93 -3.37 -22.30
C PRO A 113 -8.06 -3.00 -21.29
N SER A 114 -8.91 -2.00 -21.41
CA SER A 114 -10.01 -1.75 -20.42
C SER A 114 -9.64 -1.48 -18.94
N SER A 115 -8.55 -2.01 -18.35
CA SER A 115 -8.03 -1.78 -16.99
C SER A 115 -7.03 -0.62 -16.91
N TYR A 116 -7.05 0.25 -17.94
CA TYR A 116 -6.02 1.23 -18.29
C TYR A 116 -5.62 2.26 -17.22
N LEU A 117 -6.33 2.41 -16.10
CA LEU A 117 -6.04 3.47 -15.12
C LEU A 117 -5.16 3.06 -13.94
N VAL A 118 -4.89 1.77 -13.73
CA VAL A 118 -4.03 1.31 -12.61
C VAL A 118 -2.71 0.68 -13.10
N TRP A 119 -2.55 0.45 -14.41
CA TRP A 119 -1.62 -0.58 -14.87
C TRP A 119 -0.47 -0.16 -15.80
N ARG A 120 -0.48 1.03 -16.40
CA ARG A 120 0.59 1.41 -17.35
C ARG A 120 1.85 2.03 -16.75
N ALA A 121 1.90 2.31 -15.44
CA ALA A 121 3.02 3.05 -14.88
C ALA A 121 4.25 2.21 -14.55
N ILE A 122 4.15 1.00 -13.96
CA ILE A 122 5.36 0.35 -13.41
C ILE A 122 5.27 -1.18 -13.50
N GLY A 123 6.09 -1.79 -14.35
CA GLY A 123 6.27 -3.23 -14.39
C GLY A 123 6.92 -3.72 -13.10
N LYS A 124 6.26 -4.70 -12.42
CA LYS A 124 6.62 -5.40 -11.17
C LYS A 124 5.79 -5.08 -9.91
N LEU A 125 4.56 -4.56 -10.05
CA LEU A 125 3.65 -4.43 -8.91
C LEU A 125 3.22 -5.80 -8.32
N ARG A 126 3.53 -6.04 -7.04
CA ARG A 126 2.87 -7.06 -6.21
C ARG A 126 1.84 -6.36 -5.34
N MET A 127 0.61 -6.25 -5.84
CA MET A 127 -0.47 -5.52 -5.19
C MET A 127 -1.42 -6.47 -4.47
N LEU A 128 -1.83 -6.08 -3.27
CA LEU A 128 -2.88 -6.71 -2.49
C LEU A 128 -4.05 -5.73 -2.32
N VAL A 129 -5.14 -6.01 -3.01
CA VAL A 129 -6.34 -5.15 -3.02
C VAL A 129 -7.38 -5.74 -2.08
N PHE A 130 -7.81 -4.97 -1.08
CA PHE A 130 -8.96 -5.32 -0.25
C PHE A 130 -10.20 -4.64 -0.82
N PRO A 131 -11.29 -5.38 -1.12
CA PRO A 131 -12.51 -4.77 -1.62
C PRO A 131 -13.03 -3.76 -0.60
N CYS A 132 -13.19 -2.51 -1.03
CA CYS A 132 -14.02 -1.55 -0.30
C CYS A 132 -15.46 -2.03 -0.45
N ILE A 133 -16.04 -2.66 0.58
CA ILE A 133 -17.47 -2.94 0.59
C ILE A 133 -18.18 -1.61 0.80
N GLY A 134 -18.73 -1.06 -0.28
CA GLY A 134 -19.65 0.06 -0.28
C GLY A 134 -20.71 -0.19 -1.35
N TYR A 135 -21.97 -0.13 -0.92
CA TYR A 135 -23.23 -0.35 -1.62
C TYR A 135 -23.77 -1.79 -1.70
N ARG A 136 -24.57 -2.13 -0.68
CA ARG A 136 -25.94 -2.57 -0.96
C ARG A 136 -26.89 -1.69 -0.15
N ASN A 137 -27.53 -0.74 -0.83
CA ASN A 137 -28.90 -0.41 -0.50
C ASN A 137 -29.73 -1.65 -0.85
N LEU A 138 -30.45 -2.18 0.14
CA LEU A 138 -31.78 -2.81 0.07
C LEU A 138 -32.16 -3.18 1.50
#